data_AF-A0A822AH33-F1
#
_entry.id   AF-A0A822AH33-F1
#
_cell.length_a   1.000
_cell.length_b   1.000
_cell.length_c   1.000
_cell.angle_alpha   90.00
_cell.angle_beta   90.00
_cell.angle_gamma   90.00
#
_symmetry.space_group_name_H-M   'P 1'
#
loop_
_entity.id
_entity.type
_entity.pdbx_description
1 polymer ?
#
loop_
_entity_poly.entity_id
_entity_poly.type
_entity_poly.pdbx_seq_one_letter_code
_entity_poly.pdbx_strand_id
1 'polypeptide(L)'
;IIVNNKSCVFQKENDPSILRSPSAGKLLHYTVEDGGPIEASQVYAEIEVMKMVTELRCPSKGHLQWNKRPGAILEASCVLAHVIFDDFHQFPQSKLYDDKFHFEITNHSTSSKLNQIFQTTKQTLENILHGFTYPEPYFRERLKLTVEKLFSILRDPSLPLLEVEDILSNISERIPQEVKKEIKKLLRNYQSNLTSVLVQFPSQSIATFIDNYAAKLEHRTDRDVFFTTVQSLVQLVKRYRNGIKGHMKTVITDLIKNYLNIEILFQFGQYDKCLTQLRDKNKIDMHKVVETVFSHANFNSKNTLVIMLIDLLFERDPRLTDELTALLSELTLLTHTNNAKVALKARQVLIEFQQPPYELRLNQMESIFLSALDMYGHKFCQENLQKLILSETSIFDVLHSFYFHPNIQVRQSALEVYVRRSYISYDLTSIQHGFLSDGTCTVQFSLYLPLNHPNR
;
A
#
# COMPACT_ATOMS: atom_id res chain seq x y z
N ILE A 1 -34.32 -17.24 -14.23
CA ILE A 1 -33.83 -16.61 -12.97
C ILE A 1 -35.04 -15.99 -12.29
N ILE A 2 -35.16 -16.10 -10.97
CA ILE A 2 -36.25 -15.46 -10.22
C ILE A 2 -35.65 -14.28 -9.45
N VAL A 3 -36.10 -13.06 -9.73
CA VAL A 3 -35.69 -11.83 -9.02
C VAL A 3 -36.94 -11.24 -8.36
N ASN A 4 -36.91 -11.07 -7.04
CA ASN A 4 -38.04 -10.53 -6.26
C ASN A 4 -39.37 -11.25 -6.57
N ASN A 5 -39.35 -12.59 -6.56
CA ASN A 5 -40.48 -13.47 -6.87
C ASN A 5 -41.05 -13.31 -8.30
N LYS A 6 -40.35 -12.61 -9.20
CA LYS A 6 -40.71 -12.51 -10.62
C LYS A 6 -39.81 -13.41 -11.44
N SER A 7 -40.41 -14.25 -12.28
CA SER A 7 -39.67 -15.10 -13.21
C SER A 7 -39.16 -14.25 -14.38
N CYS A 8 -37.85 -14.26 -14.58
CA CYS A 8 -37.16 -13.65 -15.71
C CYS A 8 -36.49 -14.74 -16.55
N VAL A 9 -36.72 -14.69 -17.86
CA VAL A 9 -36.11 -15.61 -18.83
C VAL A 9 -34.94 -14.91 -19.49
N PHE A 10 -33.75 -15.52 -19.41
CA PHE A 10 -32.58 -15.09 -20.16
C PHE A 10 -32.44 -16.01 -21.36
N GLN A 11 -32.57 -15.46 -22.56
CA GLN A 11 -32.35 -16.19 -23.80
C GLN A 11 -30.86 -16.12 -24.15
N LYS A 12 -30.27 -17.25 -24.52
CA LYS A 12 -28.97 -17.23 -25.19
C LYS A 12 -29.17 -16.65 -26.58
N GLU A 13 -28.31 -15.74 -26.99
CA GLU A 13 -28.29 -15.25 -28.37
C GLU A 13 -28.11 -16.44 -29.31
N ASN A 14 -29.10 -16.68 -30.15
CA ASN A 14 -29.09 -17.75 -31.14
C ASN A 14 -29.42 -17.10 -32.49
N ASP A 15 -28.39 -16.56 -33.12
CA ASP A 15 -28.49 -16.04 -34.49
C ASP A 15 -28.29 -17.22 -35.46
N PRO A 16 -29.35 -17.72 -36.11
CA PRO A 16 -29.26 -18.86 -37.01
C PRO A 16 -28.49 -18.53 -38.29
N SER A 17 -28.18 -17.26 -38.57
CA SER A 17 -27.33 -16.85 -39.68
C SER A 17 -25.84 -17.11 -39.41
N ILE A 18 -25.43 -17.36 -38.15
CA ILE A 18 -24.02 -17.51 -37.78
C ILE A 18 -23.74 -18.94 -37.37
N LEU A 19 -23.03 -19.69 -38.22
CA LEU A 19 -22.62 -21.05 -37.93
C LEU A 19 -21.28 -21.05 -37.19
N ARG A 20 -21.29 -21.49 -35.93
CA ARG A 20 -20.11 -21.51 -35.06
C ARG A 20 -19.63 -22.93 -34.79
N SER A 21 -18.32 -23.07 -34.60
CA SER A 21 -17.74 -24.34 -34.14
C SER A 21 -18.16 -24.63 -32.70
N PRO A 22 -18.68 -25.83 -32.39
CA PRO A 22 -19.07 -26.19 -31.02
C PRO A 22 -17.86 -26.44 -30.10
N SER A 23 -16.67 -26.67 -30.68
CA SER A 23 -15.45 -27.01 -29.95
C SER A 23 -14.19 -26.52 -30.67
N ALA A 24 -13.05 -26.58 -29.99
CA ALA A 24 -11.75 -26.39 -30.61
C ALA A 24 -11.34 -27.65 -31.42
N GLY A 25 -10.63 -27.46 -32.52
CA GLY A 25 -10.28 -28.55 -33.43
C GLY A 25 -9.69 -28.06 -34.74
N LYS A 26 -9.90 -28.81 -35.82
CA LYS A 26 -9.49 -28.44 -37.17
C LYS A 26 -10.65 -28.59 -38.13
N LEU A 27 -10.89 -27.58 -38.97
CA LEU A 27 -11.83 -27.70 -40.07
C LEU A 27 -11.22 -28.59 -41.15
N LEU A 28 -11.87 -29.71 -41.48
CA LEU A 28 -11.37 -30.61 -42.53
C LEU A 28 -11.78 -30.08 -43.90
N HIS A 29 -13.08 -30.01 -44.16
CA HIS A 29 -13.67 -29.42 -45.36
C HIS A 29 -15.13 -29.01 -45.13
N TYR A 30 -15.68 -28.27 -46.08
CA TYR A 30 -17.13 -28.07 -46.21
C TYR A 30 -17.71 -29.16 -47.12
N THR A 31 -18.97 -29.53 -46.89
CA THR A 31 -19.73 -30.47 -47.72
C THR A 31 -20.59 -29.76 -48.77
N VAL A 32 -20.70 -28.43 -48.67
CA VAL A 32 -21.43 -27.55 -49.58
C VAL A 32 -20.49 -26.46 -50.07
N GLU A 33 -20.53 -26.15 -51.37
CA GLU A 33 -19.71 -25.09 -51.97
C GLU A 33 -20.04 -23.69 -51.41
N ASP A 34 -19.10 -22.75 -51.53
CA ASP A 34 -19.32 -21.36 -51.11
C ASP A 34 -20.39 -20.70 -51.98
N GLY A 35 -21.41 -20.14 -51.34
CA GLY A 35 -22.63 -19.61 -51.96
C GLY A 35 -23.69 -20.67 -52.32
N GLY A 36 -23.43 -21.96 -52.05
CA GLY A 36 -24.36 -23.05 -52.39
C GLY A 36 -25.62 -23.10 -51.52
N PRO A 37 -26.74 -23.67 -52.02
CA PRO A 37 -27.96 -23.83 -51.25
C PRO A 37 -27.79 -24.92 -50.17
N ILE A 38 -28.39 -24.69 -49.01
CA ILE A 38 -28.37 -25.62 -47.89
C ILE A 38 -29.74 -25.73 -47.21
N GLU A 39 -30.13 -26.95 -46.84
CA GLU A 39 -31.36 -27.25 -46.12
C GLU A 39 -31.14 -27.36 -44.60
N ALA A 40 -32.22 -27.21 -43.82
CA ALA A 40 -32.17 -27.42 -42.38
C ALA A 40 -31.76 -28.87 -42.05
N SER A 41 -30.91 -29.05 -41.04
CA SER A 41 -30.28 -30.30 -40.61
C SER A 41 -29.32 -30.96 -41.62
N GLN A 42 -29.06 -30.34 -42.77
CA GLN A 42 -28.05 -30.80 -43.71
C GLN A 42 -26.64 -30.57 -43.15
N VAL A 43 -25.74 -31.53 -43.35
CA VAL A 43 -24.32 -31.37 -42.99
C VAL A 43 -23.70 -30.33 -43.91
N TYR A 44 -23.02 -29.33 -43.33
CA TYR A 44 -22.35 -28.25 -44.07
C TYR A 44 -20.82 -28.29 -43.96
N ALA A 45 -20.29 -28.87 -42.88
CA ALA A 45 -18.86 -28.96 -42.63
C ALA A 45 -18.51 -30.16 -41.76
N GLU A 46 -17.29 -30.65 -41.91
CA GLU A 46 -16.69 -31.68 -41.07
C GLU A 46 -15.48 -31.12 -40.32
N ILE A 47 -15.42 -31.37 -39.02
CA ILE A 47 -14.33 -30.93 -38.15
C ILE A 47 -13.66 -32.13 -37.48
N GLU A 48 -12.36 -32.01 -37.24
CA GLU A 48 -11.59 -32.97 -36.44
C GLU A 48 -11.45 -32.45 -35.01
N VAL A 49 -11.95 -33.23 -34.05
CA VAL A 49 -11.87 -32.94 -32.61
C VAL A 49 -11.41 -34.22 -31.93
N MET A 50 -10.32 -34.17 -31.16
CA MET A 50 -9.77 -35.35 -30.48
C MET A 50 -9.54 -36.56 -31.41
N LYS A 51 -9.05 -36.29 -32.65
CA LYS A 51 -8.85 -37.29 -33.72
C LYS A 51 -10.13 -37.96 -34.23
N MET A 52 -11.29 -37.43 -33.88
CA MET A 52 -12.59 -37.89 -34.37
C MET A 52 -13.19 -36.87 -35.32
N VAL A 53 -13.76 -37.35 -36.43
CA VAL A 53 -14.51 -36.51 -37.36
C VAL A 53 -15.91 -36.26 -36.79
N THR A 54 -16.30 -35.00 -36.73
CA THR A 54 -17.61 -34.56 -36.26
C THR A 54 -18.28 -33.75 -37.36
N GLU A 55 -19.49 -34.16 -37.75
CA GLU A 55 -20.31 -33.44 -38.71
C GLU A 55 -21.02 -32.26 -38.06
N LEU A 56 -20.98 -31.11 -38.73
CA LEU A 56 -21.73 -29.92 -38.34
C LEU A 56 -22.93 -29.74 -39.27
N ARG A 57 -24.11 -29.59 -38.67
CA ARG A 57 -25.38 -29.49 -39.39
C ARG A 57 -25.94 -28.07 -39.33
N CYS A 58 -26.51 -27.62 -40.45
CA CYS A 58 -27.09 -26.30 -40.58
C CYS A 58 -28.43 -26.24 -39.82
N PRO A 59 -28.69 -25.24 -38.96
CA PRO A 59 -29.94 -25.15 -38.21
C PRO A 59 -31.13 -24.69 -39.08
N SER A 60 -30.88 -24.08 -40.25
CA SER A 60 -31.93 -23.46 -41.07
C SER A 60 -31.57 -23.49 -42.55
N LYS A 61 -32.58 -23.36 -43.42
CA LYS A 61 -32.42 -23.34 -44.88
C LYS A 61 -31.90 -21.97 -45.35
N GLY A 62 -31.01 -21.95 -46.35
CA GLY A 62 -30.53 -20.71 -46.97
C GLY A 62 -29.37 -20.97 -47.94
N HIS A 63 -28.48 -20.00 -48.09
CA HIS A 63 -27.24 -20.12 -48.86
C HIS A 63 -26.02 -20.02 -47.94
N LEU A 64 -25.09 -20.96 -48.06
CA LEU A 64 -23.93 -21.04 -47.18
C LEU A 64 -22.80 -20.13 -47.69
N GLN A 65 -22.37 -19.16 -46.91
CA GLN A 65 -21.20 -18.34 -47.19
C GLN A 65 -20.04 -18.74 -46.26
N TRP A 66 -18.92 -19.16 -46.83
CA TRP A 66 -17.76 -19.59 -46.05
C TRP A 66 -17.08 -18.39 -45.37
N ASN A 67 -16.66 -18.58 -44.12
CA ASN A 67 -15.86 -17.59 -43.39
C ASN A 67 -14.45 -18.13 -43.10
N LYS A 68 -14.33 -19.42 -42.76
CA LYS A 68 -13.04 -20.10 -42.57
C LYS A 68 -12.67 -20.91 -43.82
N ARG A 69 -11.38 -21.12 -44.02
CA ARG A 69 -10.87 -21.99 -45.10
C ARG A 69 -10.71 -23.42 -44.59
N PRO A 70 -10.96 -24.45 -45.43
CA PRO A 70 -10.58 -25.83 -45.12
C PRO A 70 -9.12 -25.93 -44.63
N GLY A 71 -8.89 -26.73 -43.59
CA GLY A 71 -7.61 -26.87 -42.90
C GLY A 71 -7.35 -25.90 -41.74
N ALA A 72 -8.21 -24.89 -41.52
CA ALA A 72 -8.04 -23.92 -40.44
C ALA A 72 -8.16 -24.55 -39.04
N ILE A 73 -7.34 -24.07 -38.09
CA ILE A 73 -7.48 -24.40 -36.67
C ILE A 73 -8.68 -23.63 -36.11
N LEU A 74 -9.50 -24.32 -35.34
CA LEU A 74 -10.74 -23.84 -34.77
C LEU A 74 -10.61 -23.67 -33.26
N GLU A 75 -11.18 -22.58 -32.76
CA GLU A 75 -11.46 -22.38 -31.34
C GLU A 75 -12.96 -22.59 -31.09
N ALA A 76 -13.34 -22.90 -29.85
CA ALA A 76 -14.74 -23.00 -29.49
C ALA A 76 -15.48 -21.68 -29.78
N SER A 77 -16.67 -21.77 -30.36
CA SER A 77 -17.53 -20.64 -30.75
C SER A 77 -16.99 -19.74 -31.86
N CYS A 78 -15.87 -20.08 -32.51
CA CYS A 78 -15.41 -19.34 -33.70
C CYS A 78 -16.39 -19.51 -34.87
N VAL A 79 -16.54 -18.48 -35.70
CA VAL A 79 -17.46 -18.50 -36.84
C VAL A 79 -16.84 -19.29 -37.99
N LEU A 80 -17.57 -20.27 -38.50
CA LEU A 80 -17.17 -21.13 -39.62
C LEU A 80 -17.76 -20.63 -40.93
N ALA A 81 -19.05 -20.31 -40.93
CA ALA A 81 -19.79 -19.88 -42.10
C ALA A 81 -20.99 -19.03 -41.68
N HIS A 82 -21.57 -18.34 -42.64
CA HIS A 82 -22.82 -17.62 -42.50
C HIS A 82 -23.89 -18.28 -43.36
N VAL A 83 -25.14 -18.24 -42.90
CA VAL A 83 -26.31 -18.61 -43.71
C VAL A 83 -26.97 -17.32 -44.17
N ILE A 84 -26.97 -17.10 -45.47
CA ILE A 84 -27.71 -16.00 -46.10
C ILE A 84 -29.13 -16.49 -46.35
N PHE A 85 -30.09 -15.84 -45.70
CA PHE A 85 -31.51 -16.11 -45.87
C PHE A 85 -32.10 -15.24 -46.98
N ASP A 86 -33.02 -15.80 -47.77
CA ASP A 86 -33.71 -15.03 -48.82
C ASP A 86 -34.64 -13.96 -48.25
N ASP A 87 -35.20 -14.20 -47.05
CA ASP A 87 -36.04 -13.26 -46.31
C ASP A 87 -35.33 -12.73 -45.04
N PHE A 88 -34.74 -11.54 -45.12
CA PHE A 88 -34.05 -10.87 -43.99
C PHE A 88 -34.97 -10.57 -42.78
N HIS A 89 -36.30 -10.65 -42.93
CA HIS A 89 -37.27 -10.31 -41.89
C HIS A 89 -37.64 -11.47 -40.95
N GLN A 90 -37.18 -12.70 -41.19
CA GLN A 90 -37.62 -13.87 -40.41
C GLN A 90 -36.99 -13.99 -39.01
N PHE A 91 -35.91 -13.25 -38.72
CA PHE A 91 -35.20 -13.37 -37.44
C PHE A 91 -35.07 -12.00 -36.74
N PRO A 92 -35.77 -11.79 -35.61
CA PRO A 92 -35.60 -10.57 -34.83
C PRO A 92 -34.19 -10.53 -34.21
N GLN A 93 -33.35 -9.63 -34.72
CA GLN A 93 -32.00 -9.41 -34.19
C GLN A 93 -32.11 -8.67 -32.84
N SER A 94 -31.42 -9.17 -31.81
CA SER A 94 -31.33 -8.49 -30.52
C SER A 94 -30.60 -7.16 -30.68
N LYS A 95 -31.19 -6.07 -30.20
CA LYS A 95 -30.53 -4.76 -30.13
C LYS A 95 -29.61 -4.73 -28.91
N LEU A 96 -28.38 -4.27 -29.11
CA LEU A 96 -27.47 -4.04 -28.00
C LEU A 96 -28.04 -2.93 -27.10
N TYR A 97 -27.88 -3.09 -25.80
CA TYR A 97 -28.22 -2.03 -24.86
C TYR A 97 -27.03 -1.09 -24.75
N ASP A 98 -27.09 0.04 -25.45
CA ASP A 98 -26.05 1.07 -25.49
C ASP A 98 -26.25 2.17 -24.46
N ASP A 99 -27.38 2.16 -23.74
CA ASP A 99 -27.68 3.14 -22.72
C ASP A 99 -26.80 2.91 -21.47
N LYS A 100 -26.58 4.00 -20.72
CA LYS A 100 -25.91 3.90 -19.43
C LYS A 100 -26.92 3.44 -18.40
N PHE A 101 -26.57 2.41 -17.62
CA PHE A 101 -27.37 2.08 -16.44
C PHE A 101 -27.44 3.28 -15.50
N HIS A 102 -28.66 3.77 -15.27
CA HIS A 102 -28.93 4.78 -14.26
C HIS A 102 -29.15 4.08 -12.93
N PHE A 103 -28.04 3.66 -12.32
CA PHE A 103 -28.08 3.31 -10.91
C PHE A 103 -28.03 4.63 -10.14
N GLU A 104 -29.13 5.01 -9.50
CA GLU A 104 -28.96 5.72 -8.24
C GLU A 104 -28.23 4.73 -7.36
N ILE A 105 -26.92 4.94 -7.14
CA ILE A 105 -26.24 4.32 -6.02
C ILE A 105 -26.99 4.87 -4.83
N THR A 106 -28.06 4.19 -4.42
CA THR A 106 -28.67 4.40 -3.14
C THR A 106 -27.55 4.06 -2.18
N ASN A 107 -26.89 5.11 -1.71
CA ASN A 107 -25.86 5.12 -0.70
C ASN A 107 -26.47 4.65 0.64
N HIS A 108 -27.13 3.49 0.65
CA HIS A 108 -27.67 2.86 1.84
C HIS A 108 -26.56 2.44 2.82
N SER A 109 -25.30 2.69 2.48
CA SER A 109 -24.13 2.36 3.31
C SER A 109 -22.93 3.32 3.18
N THR A 110 -23.04 4.52 2.59
CA THR A 110 -22.00 5.54 2.87
C THR A 110 -22.28 6.09 4.24
N SER A 111 -21.75 5.43 5.26
CA SER A 111 -21.84 5.97 6.61
C SER A 111 -21.31 7.40 6.64
N SER A 112 -22.05 8.29 7.28
CA SER A 112 -21.58 9.64 7.58
C SER A 112 -20.58 9.67 8.74
N LYS A 113 -20.55 8.62 9.58
CA LYS A 113 -19.70 8.59 10.77
C LYS A 113 -18.29 8.16 10.43
N LEU A 114 -17.31 8.93 10.90
CA LEU A 114 -15.89 8.74 10.59
C LEU A 114 -15.36 7.34 10.94
N ASN A 115 -15.77 6.75 12.07
CA ASN A 115 -15.37 5.41 12.47
C ASN A 115 -15.86 4.32 11.49
N GLN A 116 -17.06 4.48 10.94
CA GLN A 116 -17.58 3.53 9.95
C GLN A 116 -16.88 3.74 8.60
N ILE A 117 -16.64 4.99 8.19
CA ILE A 117 -15.85 5.32 7.00
C ILE A 117 -14.44 4.72 7.12
N PHE A 118 -13.81 4.80 8.29
CA PHE A 118 -12.52 4.15 8.57
C PHE A 118 -12.58 2.65 8.29
N GLN A 119 -13.54 1.94 8.87
CA GLN A 119 -13.67 0.48 8.68
C GLN A 119 -13.89 0.12 7.21
N THR A 120 -14.78 0.81 6.49
CA THR A 120 -15.01 0.54 5.06
C THR A 120 -13.78 0.85 4.21
N THR A 121 -13.07 1.93 4.50
CA THR A 121 -11.84 2.31 3.79
C THR A 121 -10.74 1.28 4.03
N LYS A 122 -10.53 0.86 5.29
CA LYS A 122 -9.58 -0.20 5.66
C LYS A 122 -9.91 -1.51 4.96
N GLN A 123 -11.17 -1.95 5.04
CA GLN A 123 -11.64 -3.19 4.39
C GLN A 123 -11.41 -3.16 2.88
N THR A 124 -11.59 -1.99 2.23
CA THR A 124 -11.34 -1.85 0.80
C THR A 124 -9.87 -2.11 0.46
N LEU A 125 -8.94 -1.60 1.27
CA LEU A 125 -7.51 -1.84 1.07
C LEU A 125 -7.12 -3.28 1.40
N GLU A 126 -7.72 -3.87 2.44
CA GLU A 126 -7.55 -5.30 2.75
C GLU A 126 -8.05 -6.19 1.61
N ASN A 127 -9.18 -5.88 1.00
CA ASN A 127 -9.70 -6.60 -0.16
C ASN A 127 -8.73 -6.54 -1.36
N ILE A 128 -8.10 -5.38 -1.60
CA ILE A 128 -7.05 -5.24 -2.62
C ILE A 128 -5.86 -6.15 -2.29
N LEU A 129 -5.45 -6.21 -1.03
CA LEU A 129 -4.39 -7.12 -0.57
C LEU A 129 -4.79 -8.59 -0.71
N HIS A 130 -6.06 -8.93 -0.57
CA HIS A 130 -6.62 -10.26 -0.86
C HIS A 130 -6.75 -10.56 -2.36
N GLY A 131 -6.44 -9.61 -3.25
CA GLY A 131 -6.44 -9.79 -4.71
C GLY A 131 -7.69 -9.25 -5.42
N PHE A 132 -8.70 -8.78 -4.68
CA PHE A 132 -9.90 -8.18 -5.25
C PHE A 132 -9.61 -6.76 -5.73
N THR A 133 -9.31 -6.63 -7.03
CA THR A 133 -8.84 -5.37 -7.61
C THR A 133 -9.76 -4.90 -8.73
N TYR A 134 -9.84 -3.59 -8.91
CA TYR A 134 -10.51 -3.00 -10.06
C TYR A 134 -9.65 -3.19 -11.32
N PRO A 135 -10.27 -3.34 -12.50
CA PRO A 135 -9.53 -3.27 -13.76
C PRO A 135 -9.01 -1.84 -14.00
N GLU A 136 -7.90 -1.74 -14.74
CA GLU A 136 -7.45 -0.46 -15.28
C GLU A 136 -8.47 0.09 -16.30
N PRO A 137 -8.64 1.42 -16.41
CA PRO A 137 -7.86 2.51 -15.79
C PRO A 137 -8.33 2.94 -14.38
N TYR A 138 -9.40 2.34 -13.84
CA TYR A 138 -10.05 2.83 -12.61
C TYR A 138 -9.25 2.53 -11.34
N PHE A 139 -8.35 1.55 -11.38
CA PHE A 139 -7.64 1.07 -10.22
C PHE A 139 -6.76 2.15 -9.58
N ARG A 140 -5.84 2.76 -10.34
CA ARG A 140 -4.82 3.67 -9.79
C ARG A 140 -5.42 4.92 -9.15
N GLU A 141 -6.39 5.54 -9.81
CA GLU A 141 -7.04 6.75 -9.33
C GLU A 141 -7.81 6.47 -8.03
N ARG A 142 -8.63 5.41 -8.02
CA ARG A 142 -9.39 5.01 -6.83
C ARG A 142 -8.48 4.59 -5.68
N LEU A 143 -7.41 3.86 -5.97
CA LEU A 143 -6.42 3.46 -4.98
C LEU A 143 -5.82 4.69 -4.30
N LYS A 144 -5.32 5.65 -5.08
CA LYS A 144 -4.74 6.89 -4.56
C LYS A 144 -5.71 7.62 -3.63
N LEU A 145 -6.95 7.85 -4.07
CA LEU A 145 -7.98 8.50 -3.27
C LEU A 145 -8.30 7.73 -1.99
N THR A 146 -8.35 6.39 -2.06
CA THR A 146 -8.65 5.53 -0.91
C THR A 146 -7.53 5.57 0.13
N VAL A 147 -6.27 5.54 -0.32
CA VAL A 147 -5.11 5.63 0.59
C VAL A 147 -5.03 7.01 1.22
N GLU A 148 -5.16 8.10 0.45
CA GLU A 148 -5.17 9.47 0.99
C GLU A 148 -6.29 9.66 2.03
N LYS A 149 -7.48 9.12 1.74
CA LYS A 149 -8.62 9.10 2.66
C LYS A 149 -8.33 8.31 3.94
N LEU A 150 -7.66 7.17 3.86
CA LEU A 150 -7.26 6.42 5.05
C LEU A 150 -6.35 7.28 5.96
N PHE A 151 -5.34 7.93 5.38
CA PHE A 151 -4.43 8.78 6.13
C PHE A 151 -5.10 10.03 6.73
N SER A 152 -6.11 10.61 6.06
CA SER A 152 -6.84 11.75 6.64
C SER A 152 -7.70 11.32 7.83
N ILE A 153 -8.39 10.18 7.73
CA ILE A 153 -9.20 9.63 8.81
C ILE A 153 -8.35 9.27 10.03
N LEU A 154 -7.21 8.59 9.82
CA LEU A 154 -6.32 8.16 10.89
C LEU A 154 -5.58 9.31 11.61
N ARG A 155 -5.76 10.56 11.17
CA ARG A 155 -5.22 11.75 11.84
C ARG A 155 -6.27 12.53 12.61
N ASP A 156 -7.53 12.28 12.32
CA ASP A 156 -8.62 13.00 12.94
C ASP A 156 -8.74 12.57 14.41
N PRO A 157 -8.55 13.50 15.37
CA PRO A 157 -8.59 13.17 16.79
C PRO A 157 -9.99 12.76 17.27
N SER A 158 -11.04 12.93 16.46
CA SER A 158 -12.40 12.48 16.75
C SER A 158 -12.63 10.99 16.49
N LEU A 159 -11.78 10.32 15.70
CA LEU A 159 -11.89 8.89 15.41
C LEU A 159 -12.02 8.00 16.67
N PRO A 160 -11.11 8.09 17.68
CA PRO A 160 -11.22 7.28 18.89
C PRO A 160 -12.47 7.59 19.71
N LEU A 161 -13.00 8.83 19.68
CA LEU A 161 -14.27 9.15 20.34
C LEU A 161 -15.40 8.33 19.76
N LEU A 162 -15.53 8.35 18.42
CA LEU A 162 -16.60 7.69 17.70
C LEU A 162 -16.50 6.16 17.80
N GLU A 163 -15.29 5.60 17.79
CA GLU A 163 -15.09 4.17 18.02
C GLU A 163 -15.47 3.74 19.44
N VAL A 164 -15.13 4.52 20.47
CA VAL A 164 -15.54 4.22 21.85
C VAL A 164 -17.06 4.36 22.00
N GLU A 165 -17.68 5.39 21.43
CA GLU A 165 -19.12 5.60 21.51
C GLU A 165 -19.90 4.46 20.87
N ASP A 166 -19.44 3.95 19.72
CA ASP A 166 -20.04 2.81 19.04
C ASP A 166 -19.96 1.55 19.91
N ILE A 167 -18.78 1.23 20.47
CA ILE A 167 -18.62 0.12 21.41
C ILE A 167 -19.52 0.29 22.64
N LEU A 168 -19.53 1.47 23.26
CA LEU A 168 -20.33 1.76 24.45
C LEU A 168 -21.83 1.65 24.20
N SER A 169 -22.30 1.93 22.98
CA SER A 169 -23.71 1.74 22.60
C SER A 169 -24.07 0.25 22.54
N ASN A 170 -23.18 -0.59 22.01
CA ASN A 170 -23.37 -2.05 21.89
C ASN A 170 -23.33 -2.81 23.23
N ILE A 171 -22.62 -2.27 24.22
CA ILE A 171 -22.52 -2.85 25.58
C ILE A 171 -23.32 -2.06 26.63
N SER A 172 -24.15 -1.12 26.20
CA SER A 172 -24.67 -0.03 27.06
C SER A 172 -25.52 -0.48 28.24
N GLU A 173 -26.17 -1.65 28.12
CA GLU A 173 -27.03 -2.28 29.14
C GLU A 173 -26.24 -3.24 30.05
N ARG A 174 -25.14 -3.81 29.54
CA ARG A 174 -24.32 -4.82 30.24
C ARG A 174 -23.19 -4.21 31.06
N ILE A 175 -22.74 -3.01 30.68
CA ILE A 175 -21.66 -2.30 31.36
C ILE A 175 -22.17 -1.64 32.67
N PRO A 176 -21.46 -1.78 33.80
CA PRO A 176 -21.81 -1.10 35.04
C PRO A 176 -21.92 0.42 34.89
N GLN A 177 -22.93 1.02 35.54
CA GLN A 177 -23.24 2.45 35.40
C GLN A 177 -22.10 3.36 35.89
N GLU A 178 -21.38 2.96 36.93
CA GLU A 178 -20.20 3.67 37.44
C GLU A 178 -19.12 3.79 36.34
N VAL A 179 -18.81 2.66 35.67
CA VAL A 179 -17.84 2.60 34.58
C VAL A 179 -18.26 3.42 33.38
N LYS A 180 -19.53 3.30 32.97
CA LYS A 180 -20.10 4.06 31.86
C LYS A 180 -20.02 5.57 32.10
N LYS A 181 -20.33 6.04 33.32
CA LYS A 181 -20.33 7.46 33.68
C LYS A 181 -18.92 8.04 33.64
N GLU A 182 -17.93 7.36 34.24
CA GLU A 182 -16.56 7.90 34.27
C GLU A 182 -15.92 7.91 32.88
N ILE A 183 -16.12 6.86 32.07
CA ILE A 183 -15.61 6.87 30.69
C ILE A 183 -16.23 8.02 29.89
N LYS A 184 -17.56 8.22 29.97
CA LYS A 184 -18.22 9.35 29.28
C LYS A 184 -17.68 10.71 29.73
N LYS A 185 -17.34 10.86 31.01
CA LYS A 185 -16.72 12.09 31.53
C LYS A 185 -15.32 12.31 30.95
N LEU A 186 -14.49 11.26 30.89
CA LEU A 186 -13.16 11.32 30.23
C LEU A 186 -13.29 11.69 28.75
N LEU A 187 -14.24 11.09 28.02
CA LEU A 187 -14.48 11.40 26.61
C LEU A 187 -14.96 12.85 26.40
N ARG A 188 -15.85 13.37 27.26
CA ARG A 188 -16.29 14.77 27.19
C ARG A 188 -15.14 15.75 27.41
N ASN A 189 -14.26 15.46 28.38
CA ASN A 189 -13.08 16.28 28.63
C ASN A 189 -12.09 16.25 27.45
N TYR A 190 -11.89 15.08 26.85
CA TYR A 190 -11.10 14.96 25.63
C TYR A 190 -11.73 15.75 24.47
N GLN A 191 -13.06 15.61 24.27
CA GLN A 191 -13.81 16.30 23.23
C GLN A 191 -13.74 17.83 23.36
N SER A 192 -13.85 18.39 24.57
CA SER A 192 -13.74 19.83 24.80
C SER A 192 -12.35 20.39 24.52
N ASN A 193 -11.32 19.54 24.51
CA ASN A 193 -9.92 19.93 24.33
C ASN A 193 -9.33 19.47 22.99
N LEU A 194 -10.15 19.05 22.01
CA LEU A 194 -9.69 18.49 20.73
C LEU A 194 -8.73 19.41 19.94
N THR A 195 -8.87 20.72 20.08
CA THR A 195 -8.01 21.71 19.40
C THR A 195 -6.66 21.93 20.09
N SER A 196 -6.47 21.39 21.31
CA SER A 196 -5.22 21.51 22.04
C SER A 196 -4.15 20.58 21.45
N VAL A 197 -2.97 21.13 21.19
CA VAL A 197 -1.81 20.37 20.68
C VAL A 197 -1.34 19.29 21.65
N LEU A 198 -1.61 19.48 22.96
CA LEU A 198 -1.16 18.58 24.02
C LEU A 198 -2.20 17.51 24.36
N VAL A 199 -3.42 17.60 23.84
CA VAL A 199 -4.47 16.62 24.18
C VAL A 199 -4.12 15.26 23.58
N GLN A 200 -4.21 14.23 24.40
CA GLN A 200 -4.08 12.84 23.96
C GLN A 200 -5.32 12.09 24.36
N PHE A 201 -5.71 11.12 23.53
CA PHE A 201 -6.82 10.24 23.87
C PHE A 201 -6.51 9.54 25.22
N PRO A 202 -7.42 9.59 26.21
CA PRO A 202 -7.15 9.16 27.59
C PRO A 202 -7.16 7.63 27.73
N SER A 203 -6.41 6.92 26.88
CA SER A 203 -6.36 5.47 26.84
C SER A 203 -5.92 4.87 28.19
N GLN A 204 -4.82 5.36 28.75
CA GLN A 204 -4.31 4.87 30.04
C GLN A 204 -5.31 5.10 31.17
N SER A 205 -5.90 6.29 31.26
CA SER A 205 -6.90 6.60 32.29
C SER A 205 -8.13 5.70 32.20
N ILE A 206 -8.60 5.40 30.98
CA ILE A 206 -9.71 4.45 30.77
C ILE A 206 -9.30 3.04 31.20
N ALA A 207 -8.10 2.56 30.80
CA ALA A 207 -7.61 1.23 31.16
C ALA A 207 -7.48 1.07 32.68
N THR A 208 -6.81 2.01 33.35
CA THR A 208 -6.65 1.99 34.81
C THR A 208 -8.00 2.02 35.54
N PHE A 209 -8.98 2.77 35.03
CA PHE A 209 -10.32 2.77 35.62
C PHE A 209 -11.01 1.41 35.50
N ILE A 210 -10.92 0.76 34.33
CA ILE A 210 -11.47 -0.58 34.10
C ILE A 210 -10.82 -1.59 35.04
N ASP A 211 -9.49 -1.58 35.17
CA ASP A 211 -8.74 -2.49 36.02
C ASP A 211 -9.07 -2.27 37.51
N ASN A 212 -9.18 -1.01 37.95
CA ASN A 212 -9.58 -0.66 39.31
C ASN A 212 -11.01 -1.12 39.63
N TYR A 213 -11.94 -1.00 38.69
CA TYR A 213 -13.29 -1.51 38.87
C TYR A 213 -13.30 -3.04 38.97
N ALA A 214 -12.56 -3.72 38.09
CA ALA A 214 -12.43 -5.18 38.14
C ALA A 214 -11.84 -5.67 39.47
N ALA A 215 -10.90 -4.92 40.07
CA ALA A 215 -10.32 -5.22 41.36
C ALA A 215 -11.32 -5.12 42.53
N LYS A 216 -12.38 -4.31 42.41
CA LYS A 216 -13.46 -4.21 43.41
C LYS A 216 -14.40 -5.43 43.41
N LEU A 217 -14.46 -6.19 42.32
CA LEU A 217 -15.33 -7.36 42.22
C LEU A 217 -14.75 -8.50 43.08
N GLU A 218 -15.53 -9.05 43.99
CA GLU A 218 -15.05 -10.07 44.94
C GLU A 218 -14.88 -11.44 44.28
N HIS A 219 -15.85 -11.85 43.45
CA HIS A 219 -15.86 -13.16 42.81
C HIS A 219 -15.13 -13.16 41.47
N ARG A 220 -14.32 -14.21 41.24
CA ARG A 220 -13.61 -14.43 39.96
C ARG A 220 -14.54 -14.52 38.77
N THR A 221 -15.68 -15.19 38.92
CA THR A 221 -16.70 -15.33 37.86
C THR A 221 -17.21 -13.97 37.39
N ASP A 222 -17.44 -13.04 38.31
CA ASP A 222 -17.95 -11.71 37.99
C ASP A 222 -16.90 -10.88 37.26
N ARG A 223 -15.62 -11.04 37.63
CA ARG A 223 -14.49 -10.45 36.91
C ARG A 223 -14.40 -10.96 35.48
N ASP A 224 -14.52 -12.28 35.29
CA ASP A 224 -14.45 -12.90 33.96
C ASP A 224 -15.62 -12.43 33.06
N VAL A 225 -16.84 -12.35 33.60
CA VAL A 225 -18.01 -11.79 32.89
C VAL A 225 -17.82 -10.31 32.56
N PHE A 226 -17.30 -9.52 33.50
CA PHE A 226 -17.00 -8.11 33.29
C PHE A 226 -15.98 -7.91 32.17
N PHE A 227 -14.83 -8.60 32.22
CA PHE A 227 -13.79 -8.51 31.19
C PHE A 227 -14.29 -8.99 29.82
N THR A 228 -15.10 -10.04 29.77
CA THR A 228 -15.75 -10.48 28.52
C THR A 228 -16.65 -9.38 27.96
N THR A 229 -17.37 -8.66 28.82
CA THR A 229 -18.26 -7.56 28.42
C THR A 229 -17.48 -6.34 27.89
N VAL A 230 -16.37 -5.97 28.54
CA VAL A 230 -15.57 -4.79 28.16
C VAL A 230 -14.38 -5.10 27.24
N GLN A 231 -14.25 -6.35 26.75
CA GLN A 231 -13.09 -6.81 25.99
C GLN A 231 -12.79 -5.93 24.76
N SER A 232 -13.81 -5.63 23.96
CA SER A 232 -13.67 -4.79 22.76
C SER A 232 -13.19 -3.38 23.10
N LEU A 233 -13.67 -2.81 24.21
CA LEU A 233 -13.22 -1.51 24.71
C LEU A 233 -11.76 -1.56 25.18
N VAL A 234 -11.37 -2.59 25.93
CA VAL A 234 -9.97 -2.78 26.39
C VAL A 234 -9.02 -2.92 25.20
N GLN A 235 -9.43 -3.66 24.16
CA GLN A 235 -8.65 -3.79 22.92
C GLN A 235 -8.52 -2.44 22.19
N LEU A 236 -9.60 -1.67 22.09
CA LEU A 236 -9.58 -0.33 21.48
C LEU A 236 -8.65 0.61 22.25
N VAL A 237 -8.74 0.62 23.58
CA VAL A 237 -7.91 1.46 24.43
C VAL A 237 -6.42 1.12 24.29
N LYS A 238 -6.07 -0.18 24.22
CA LYS A 238 -4.70 -0.63 23.98
C LYS A 238 -4.16 -0.16 22.62
N ARG A 239 -5.00 -0.20 21.58
CA ARG A 239 -4.67 0.26 20.23
C ARG A 239 -4.30 1.75 20.18
N TYR A 240 -4.91 2.57 21.04
CA TYR A 240 -4.61 4.00 21.17
C TYR A 240 -3.61 4.35 22.29
N ARG A 241 -2.85 3.37 22.82
CA ARG A 241 -1.87 3.61 23.90
C ARG A 241 -0.80 4.65 23.51
N ASN A 242 -0.39 4.64 22.25
CA ASN A 242 0.60 5.57 21.69
C ASN A 242 -0.06 6.76 20.96
N GLY A 243 -1.31 7.06 21.31
CA GLY A 243 -2.12 8.10 20.70
C GLY A 243 -2.52 7.79 19.24
N ILE A 244 -3.15 8.78 18.61
CA ILE A 244 -3.68 8.68 17.23
C ILE A 244 -2.58 8.40 16.20
N LYS A 245 -1.41 9.03 16.36
CA LYS A 245 -0.24 8.81 15.48
C LYS A 245 0.31 7.39 15.60
N GLY A 246 0.39 6.87 16.83
CA GLY A 246 0.79 5.49 17.06
C GLY A 246 -0.20 4.50 16.44
N HIS A 247 -1.51 4.74 16.60
CA HIS A 247 -2.54 3.92 15.97
C HIS A 247 -2.42 3.93 14.44
N MET A 248 -2.24 5.11 13.83
CA MET A 248 -2.02 5.23 12.39
C MET A 248 -0.87 4.34 11.92
N LYS A 249 0.30 4.42 12.59
CA LYS A 249 1.45 3.57 12.25
C LYS A 249 1.10 2.09 12.33
N THR A 250 0.45 1.65 13.41
CA THR A 250 0.04 0.24 13.55
C THR A 250 -0.86 -0.21 12.40
N VAL A 251 -1.85 0.59 12.00
CA VAL A 251 -2.74 0.22 10.89
C VAL A 251 -1.99 0.08 9.57
N ILE A 252 -1.10 1.02 9.25
CA ILE A 252 -0.30 0.96 8.01
C ILE A 252 0.68 -0.22 8.06
N THR A 253 1.35 -0.43 9.19
CA THR A 253 2.23 -1.58 9.44
C THR A 253 1.48 -2.90 9.24
N ASP A 254 0.25 -3.04 9.77
CA ASP A 254 -0.55 -4.26 9.63
C ASP A 254 -0.94 -4.53 8.17
N LEU A 255 -1.29 -3.50 7.40
CA LEU A 255 -1.55 -3.64 5.96
C LEU A 255 -0.31 -4.11 5.20
N ILE A 256 0.86 -3.56 5.51
CA ILE A 256 2.13 -3.97 4.88
C ILE A 256 2.51 -5.39 5.30
N LYS A 257 2.30 -5.77 6.56
CA LYS A 257 2.50 -7.15 7.05
C LYS A 257 1.58 -8.13 6.32
N ASN A 258 0.32 -7.78 6.07
CA ASN A 258 -0.61 -8.63 5.32
C ASN A 258 -0.09 -8.93 3.91
N TYR A 259 0.48 -7.94 3.23
CA TYR A 259 1.17 -8.16 1.95
C TYR A 259 2.35 -9.13 2.09
N LEU A 260 3.26 -8.85 3.03
CA LEU A 260 4.48 -9.63 3.23
C LEU A 260 4.19 -11.09 3.58
N ASN A 261 3.21 -11.34 4.45
CA ASN A 261 2.79 -12.68 4.87
C ASN A 261 2.36 -13.58 3.70
N ILE A 262 1.84 -12.99 2.62
CA ILE A 262 1.51 -13.73 1.40
C ILE A 262 2.75 -13.88 0.52
N GLU A 263 3.41 -12.77 0.20
CA GLU A 263 4.48 -12.76 -0.80
C GLU A 263 5.72 -13.55 -0.39
N ILE A 264 5.99 -13.67 0.92
CA ILE A 264 7.12 -14.45 1.44
C ILE A 264 7.00 -15.94 1.11
N LEU A 265 5.77 -16.45 0.99
CA LEU A 265 5.49 -17.86 0.69
C LEU A 265 5.93 -18.27 -0.71
N PHE A 266 6.06 -17.29 -1.61
CA PHE A 266 6.40 -17.48 -3.01
C PHE A 266 7.85 -17.08 -3.34
N GLN A 267 8.71 -16.87 -2.32
CA GLN A 267 10.12 -16.49 -2.53
C GLN A 267 11.09 -17.67 -2.68
N PHE A 268 10.68 -18.89 -2.29
CA PHE A 268 11.60 -20.02 -2.13
C PHE A 268 11.44 -21.07 -3.23
N GLY A 269 12.02 -20.79 -4.40
CA GLY A 269 12.10 -21.72 -5.53
C GLY A 269 11.08 -21.42 -6.63
N GLN A 270 10.78 -22.44 -7.43
CA GLN A 270 9.78 -22.31 -8.51
C GLN A 270 8.36 -22.31 -7.96
N TYR A 271 7.46 -21.64 -8.67
CA TYR A 271 6.06 -21.47 -8.29
C TYR A 271 5.36 -22.79 -7.90
N ASP A 272 5.53 -23.85 -8.69
CA ASP A 272 4.90 -25.16 -8.45
C ASP A 272 5.36 -25.80 -7.13
N LYS A 273 6.63 -25.58 -6.75
CA LYS A 273 7.18 -26.07 -5.49
C LYS A 273 6.57 -25.30 -4.30
N CYS A 274 6.47 -23.98 -4.41
CA CYS A 274 5.81 -23.13 -3.40
C CYS A 274 4.34 -23.55 -3.23
N LEU A 275 3.62 -23.79 -4.33
CA LEU A 275 2.22 -24.22 -4.31
C LEU A 275 2.05 -25.59 -3.65
N THR A 276 2.92 -26.55 -3.97
CA THR A 276 2.91 -27.88 -3.36
C THR A 276 3.14 -27.79 -1.85
N GLN A 277 4.12 -26.99 -1.41
CA GLN A 277 4.38 -26.75 0.01
C GLN A 277 3.20 -26.07 0.72
N LEU A 278 2.57 -25.08 0.07
CA LEU A 278 1.41 -24.38 0.61
C LEU A 278 0.22 -25.32 0.80
N ARG A 279 -0.04 -26.17 -0.20
CA ARG A 279 -1.08 -27.22 -0.15
C ARG A 279 -0.78 -28.22 0.97
N ASP A 280 0.46 -28.69 1.06
CA ASP A 280 0.84 -29.72 2.04
C ASP A 280 0.77 -29.20 3.48
N LYS A 281 0.99 -27.90 3.70
CA LYS A 281 0.78 -27.22 5.00
C LYS A 281 -0.68 -27.02 5.36
N ASN A 282 -1.59 -26.94 4.38
CA ASN A 282 -3.01 -26.61 4.58
C ASN A 282 -3.94 -27.70 4.00
N LYS A 283 -3.61 -28.98 4.20
CA LYS A 283 -4.40 -30.10 3.64
C LYS A 283 -5.88 -30.12 4.05
N ILE A 284 -6.17 -29.60 5.24
CA ILE A 284 -7.53 -29.58 5.82
C ILE A 284 -8.33 -28.39 5.27
N ASP A 285 -7.66 -27.26 5.01
CA ASP A 285 -8.28 -26.01 4.58
C ASP A 285 -7.74 -25.59 3.21
N MET A 286 -8.33 -26.16 2.16
CA MET A 286 -7.99 -25.82 0.78
C MET A 286 -8.48 -24.41 0.40
N HIS A 287 -9.47 -23.87 1.10
CA HIS A 287 -10.00 -22.53 0.83
C HIS A 287 -8.91 -21.48 1.05
N LYS A 288 -8.18 -21.60 2.17
CA LYS A 288 -7.02 -20.75 2.47
C LYS A 288 -5.92 -20.82 1.41
N VAL A 289 -5.70 -21.99 0.81
CA VAL A 289 -4.73 -22.15 -0.30
C VAL A 289 -5.19 -21.34 -1.50
N VAL A 290 -6.48 -21.48 -1.88
CA VAL A 290 -7.07 -20.73 -3.00
C VAL A 290 -7.01 -19.22 -2.76
N GLU A 291 -7.37 -18.74 -1.57
CA GLU A 291 -7.30 -17.32 -1.21
C GLU A 291 -5.87 -16.78 -1.28
N THR A 292 -4.88 -17.54 -0.79
CA THR A 292 -3.47 -17.15 -0.82
C THR A 292 -2.96 -17.05 -2.26
N VAL A 293 -3.30 -18.03 -3.10
CA VAL A 293 -2.95 -18.05 -4.53
C VAL A 293 -3.65 -16.92 -5.27
N PHE A 294 -4.93 -16.68 -5.00
CA PHE A 294 -5.70 -15.60 -5.61
C PHE A 294 -5.14 -14.22 -5.26
N SER A 295 -4.73 -14.02 -4.00
CA SER A 295 -4.02 -12.82 -3.57
C SER A 295 -2.68 -12.66 -4.29
N HIS A 296 -1.86 -13.71 -4.36
CA HIS A 296 -0.57 -13.66 -5.04
C HIS A 296 -0.70 -13.41 -6.55
N ALA A 297 -1.69 -14.00 -7.22
CA ALA A 297 -1.92 -13.80 -8.65
C ALA A 297 -2.10 -12.31 -9.03
N ASN A 298 -2.54 -11.48 -8.08
CA ASN A 298 -2.78 -10.05 -8.25
C ASN A 298 -1.67 -9.17 -7.64
N PHE A 299 -0.43 -9.67 -7.56
CA PHE A 299 0.71 -8.97 -6.93
C PHE A 299 0.96 -7.57 -7.50
N ASN A 300 0.70 -7.31 -8.79
CA ASN A 300 0.95 -6.00 -9.41
C ASN A 300 0.16 -4.87 -8.74
N SER A 301 -1.14 -5.10 -8.49
CA SER A 301 -2.02 -4.14 -7.82
C SER A 301 -1.61 -3.96 -6.36
N LYS A 302 -1.25 -5.05 -5.69
CA LYS A 302 -0.78 -5.05 -4.30
C LYS A 302 0.52 -4.28 -4.13
N ASN A 303 1.47 -4.45 -5.04
CA ASN A 303 2.73 -3.72 -5.04
C ASN A 303 2.51 -2.21 -5.12
N THR A 304 1.58 -1.79 -5.98
CA THR A 304 1.22 -0.37 -6.12
C THR A 304 0.66 0.19 -4.82
N LEU A 305 -0.23 -0.55 -4.15
CA LEU A 305 -0.76 -0.19 -2.83
C LEU A 305 0.36 -0.07 -1.78
N VAL A 306 1.21 -1.08 -1.65
CA VAL A 306 2.28 -1.08 -0.62
C VAL A 306 3.28 0.05 -0.84
N ILE A 307 3.67 0.33 -2.09
CA ILE A 307 4.54 1.46 -2.40
C ILE A 307 3.88 2.78 -1.98
N MET A 308 2.61 3.00 -2.34
CA MET A 308 1.87 4.21 -1.92
C MET A 308 1.73 4.34 -0.40
N LEU A 309 1.53 3.23 0.32
CA LEU A 309 1.48 3.23 1.78
C LEU A 309 2.81 3.65 2.39
N ILE A 310 3.92 3.13 1.87
CA ILE A 310 5.29 3.49 2.31
C ILE A 310 5.57 4.96 2.00
N ASP A 311 5.30 5.41 0.77
CA ASP A 311 5.53 6.80 0.35
C ASP A 311 4.82 7.79 1.27
N LEU A 312 3.49 7.65 1.43
CA LEU A 312 2.69 8.58 2.22
C LEU A 312 2.98 8.53 3.73
N LEU A 313 3.45 7.38 4.23
CA LEU A 313 3.86 7.25 5.63
C LEU A 313 5.07 8.11 5.93
N PHE A 314 6.12 8.01 5.09
CA PHE A 314 7.40 8.68 5.33
C PHE A 314 7.47 10.12 4.80
N GLU A 315 6.66 10.48 3.79
CA GLU A 315 6.51 11.87 3.36
C GLU A 315 6.01 12.77 4.50
N ARG A 316 5.15 12.21 5.37
CA ARG A 316 4.40 13.00 6.36
C ARG A 316 4.85 12.79 7.81
N ASP A 317 5.56 11.70 8.12
CA ASP A 317 6.17 11.47 9.43
C ASP A 317 7.57 10.84 9.25
N PRO A 318 8.65 11.64 9.27
CA PRO A 318 10.01 11.16 9.06
C PRO A 318 10.57 10.51 10.34
N ARG A 319 9.84 9.56 10.93
CA ARG A 319 10.24 8.82 12.12
C ARG A 319 10.10 7.33 11.90
N LEU A 320 11.24 6.68 11.72
CA LEU A 320 11.36 5.24 11.63
C LEU A 320 11.38 4.64 13.04
N THR A 321 10.44 3.73 13.34
CA THR A 321 10.41 2.96 14.60
C THR A 321 11.08 1.61 14.38
N ASP A 322 11.58 0.96 15.43
CA ASP A 322 12.24 -0.36 15.33
C ASP A 322 11.36 -1.41 14.65
N GLU A 323 10.05 -1.40 14.92
CA GLU A 323 9.08 -2.29 14.28
C GLU A 323 8.98 -2.05 12.76
N LEU A 324 8.96 -0.79 12.33
CA LEU A 324 8.96 -0.44 10.91
C LEU A 324 10.31 -0.78 10.26
N THR A 325 11.43 -0.57 10.96
CA THR A 325 12.77 -0.97 10.48
C THR A 325 12.83 -2.47 10.22
N ALA A 326 12.34 -3.29 11.15
CA ALA A 326 12.28 -4.74 10.98
C ALA A 326 11.41 -5.13 9.79
N LEU A 327 10.20 -4.56 9.67
CA LEU A 327 9.28 -4.85 8.57
C LEU A 327 9.85 -4.45 7.20
N LEU A 328 10.43 -3.25 7.09
CA LEU A 328 11.08 -2.82 5.84
C LEU A 328 12.27 -3.70 5.51
N SER A 329 13.05 -4.14 6.50
CA SER A 329 14.17 -5.05 6.31
C SER A 329 13.69 -6.39 5.73
N GLU A 330 12.60 -6.96 6.26
CA GLU A 330 11.98 -8.16 5.71
C GLU A 330 11.48 -7.97 4.27
N LEU A 331 10.87 -6.82 3.95
CA LEU A 331 10.48 -6.50 2.56
C LEU A 331 11.67 -6.47 1.61
N THR A 332 12.87 -6.08 2.07
CA THR A 332 14.08 -6.08 1.22
C THR A 332 14.57 -7.49 0.86
N LEU A 333 14.08 -8.53 1.56
CA LEU A 333 14.40 -9.93 1.29
C LEU A 333 13.54 -10.54 0.17
N LEU A 334 12.54 -9.81 -0.34
CA LEU A 334 11.77 -10.24 -1.51
C LEU A 334 12.68 -10.14 -2.76
N THR A 335 13.04 -11.30 -3.32
CA THR A 335 14.02 -11.42 -4.41
C THR A 335 13.41 -11.58 -5.78
N HIS A 336 12.15 -12.04 -5.87
CA HIS A 336 11.49 -12.23 -7.16
C HIS A 336 11.23 -10.91 -7.89
N THR A 337 11.38 -10.91 -9.21
CA THR A 337 11.15 -9.76 -10.10
C THR A 337 9.76 -9.15 -9.93
N ASN A 338 8.75 -9.98 -9.64
CA ASN A 338 7.39 -9.57 -9.35
C ASN A 338 7.31 -8.50 -8.26
N ASN A 339 8.12 -8.62 -7.20
CA ASN A 339 8.06 -7.78 -6.00
C ASN A 339 9.26 -6.82 -5.87
N ALA A 340 10.15 -6.80 -6.87
CA ALA A 340 11.40 -6.05 -6.84
C ALA A 340 11.20 -4.54 -6.58
N LYS A 341 10.12 -3.95 -7.10
CA LYS A 341 9.81 -2.52 -6.87
C LYS A 341 9.51 -2.22 -5.40
N VAL A 342 8.82 -3.13 -4.71
CA VAL A 342 8.51 -2.98 -3.27
C VAL A 342 9.79 -3.13 -2.45
N ALA A 343 10.60 -4.16 -2.74
CA ALA A 343 11.88 -4.38 -2.07
C ALA A 343 12.83 -3.20 -2.25
N LEU A 344 12.90 -2.63 -3.46
CA LEU A 344 13.70 -1.44 -3.76
C LEU A 344 13.20 -0.22 -2.97
N LYS A 345 11.89 0.02 -2.93
CA LYS A 345 11.31 1.13 -2.17
C LYS A 345 11.62 1.01 -0.67
N ALA A 346 11.45 -0.18 -0.10
CA ALA A 346 11.79 -0.43 1.30
C ALA A 346 13.28 -0.17 1.58
N ARG A 347 14.18 -0.59 0.68
CA ARG A 347 15.61 -0.33 0.79
C ARG A 347 15.95 1.16 0.67
N GLN A 348 15.32 1.88 -0.25
CA GLN A 348 15.50 3.33 -0.39
C GLN A 348 15.17 4.06 0.90
N VAL A 349 14.02 3.74 1.50
CA VAL A 349 13.63 4.32 2.80
C VAL A 349 14.66 3.98 3.88
N LEU A 350 15.08 2.72 4.03
CA LEU A 350 16.09 2.35 5.03
C LEU A 350 17.40 3.12 4.86
N ILE A 351 17.85 3.34 3.61
CA ILE A 351 19.05 4.13 3.31
C ILE A 351 18.84 5.61 3.63
N GLU A 352 17.68 6.18 3.26
CA GLU A 352 17.32 7.56 3.59
C GLU A 352 17.38 7.82 5.10
N PHE A 353 16.91 6.87 5.92
CA PHE A 353 16.93 6.98 7.38
C PHE A 353 18.28 6.67 8.04
N GLN A 354 19.25 6.11 7.32
CA GLN A 354 20.63 6.02 7.81
C GLN A 354 21.32 7.39 7.84
N GLN A 355 20.89 8.33 6.98
CA GLN A 355 21.40 9.68 6.98
C GLN A 355 20.50 10.60 7.82
N PRO A 356 21.04 11.34 8.80
CA PRO A 356 20.24 12.29 9.55
C PRO A 356 19.69 13.39 8.62
N PRO A 357 18.44 13.86 8.85
CA PRO A 357 17.84 14.95 8.06
C PRO A 357 18.71 16.20 8.04
N TYR A 358 18.60 17.00 6.98
CA TYR A 358 19.38 18.24 6.80
C TYR A 358 19.33 19.15 8.03
N GLU A 359 18.13 19.44 8.57
CA GLU A 359 17.97 20.30 9.75
C GLU A 359 18.63 19.74 11.01
N LEU A 360 18.60 18.41 11.19
CA LEU A 360 19.23 17.77 12.35
C LEU A 360 20.74 17.78 12.20
N ARG A 361 21.26 17.58 10.98
CA ARG A 361 22.70 17.76 10.68
C ARG A 361 23.14 19.20 10.89
N LEU A 362 22.32 20.18 10.49
CA LEU A 362 22.56 21.60 10.75
C LEU A 362 22.66 21.86 12.26
N ASN A 363 21.66 21.47 13.05
CA ASN A 363 21.67 21.67 14.50
C ASN A 363 22.83 20.93 15.19
N GLN A 364 23.15 19.71 14.74
CA GLN A 364 24.28 18.94 15.27
C GLN A 364 25.61 19.64 14.97
N MET A 365 25.78 20.12 13.74
CA MET A 365 26.98 20.84 13.33
C MET A 365 27.12 22.18 14.06
N GLU A 366 26.00 22.90 14.25
CA GLU A 366 25.94 24.11 15.07
C GLU A 366 26.33 23.82 16.52
N SER A 367 25.81 22.75 17.12
CA SER A 367 26.18 22.32 18.47
C SER A 367 27.66 21.96 18.58
N ILE A 368 28.25 21.31 17.57
CA ILE A 368 29.69 21.03 17.53
C ILE A 368 30.49 22.34 17.45
N PHE A 369 30.10 23.28 16.60
CA PHE A 369 30.76 24.59 16.54
C PHE A 369 30.64 25.33 17.86
N LEU A 370 29.44 25.46 18.42
CA LEU A 370 29.21 26.17 19.69
C LEU A 370 29.92 25.49 20.88
N SER A 371 30.04 24.16 20.90
CA SER A 371 30.78 23.44 21.95
C SER A 371 32.31 23.52 21.78
N ALA A 372 32.81 23.80 20.57
CA ALA A 372 34.21 24.11 20.36
C ALA A 372 34.58 25.54 20.80
N LEU A 373 33.58 26.40 20.96
CA LEU A 373 33.70 27.79 21.40
C LEU A 373 33.48 27.86 22.92
N ASP A 374 34.57 27.85 23.68
CA ASP A 374 34.51 28.05 25.12
C ASP A 374 34.00 29.45 25.44
N MET A 375 32.80 29.54 26.05
CA MET A 375 32.10 30.80 26.34
C MET A 375 32.87 31.73 27.30
N TYR A 376 33.93 31.26 27.95
CA TYR A 376 34.69 32.01 28.95
C TYR A 376 36.20 32.10 28.71
N GLY A 377 36.65 31.82 27.47
CA GLY A 377 38.00 32.16 27.03
C GLY A 377 39.09 31.27 27.64
N HIS A 378 39.70 30.44 26.78
CA HIS A 378 41.16 30.23 26.64
C HIS A 378 41.55 28.83 26.13
N LYS A 379 40.61 27.97 25.71
CA LYS A 379 40.97 26.78 24.91
C LYS A 379 40.00 26.57 23.76
N PHE A 380 40.48 26.82 22.53
CA PHE A 380 39.82 26.35 21.32
C PHE A 380 39.92 24.82 21.31
N CYS A 381 38.82 24.13 21.54
CA CYS A 381 38.80 22.66 21.64
C CYS A 381 38.91 22.04 20.23
N GLN A 382 40.14 21.93 19.72
CA GLN A 382 40.46 21.38 18.40
C GLN A 382 39.88 19.97 18.18
N GLU A 383 39.75 19.17 19.25
CA GLU A 383 39.21 17.82 19.21
C GLU A 383 37.77 17.73 18.68
N ASN A 384 36.92 18.73 18.96
CA ASN A 384 35.54 18.73 18.49
C ASN A 384 35.45 19.07 17.00
N LEU A 385 36.32 19.96 16.50
CA LEU A 385 36.41 20.27 15.07
C LEU A 385 37.08 19.15 14.27
N GLN A 386 38.01 18.41 14.88
CA GLN A 386 38.60 17.21 14.27
C GLN A 386 37.54 16.17 13.89
N LYS A 387 36.48 16.02 14.70
CA LYS A 387 35.34 15.15 14.36
C LYS A 387 34.68 15.56 13.04
N LEU A 388 34.53 16.86 12.78
CA LEU A 388 33.99 17.36 11.51
C LEU A 388 34.99 17.20 10.36
N ILE A 389 36.27 17.44 10.60
CA ILE A 389 37.32 17.33 9.56
C ILE A 389 37.45 15.88 9.08
N LEU A 390 37.45 14.92 10.01
CA LEU A 390 37.64 13.49 9.75
C LEU A 390 36.33 12.71 9.50
N SER A 391 35.17 13.36 9.57
CA SER A 391 33.88 12.67 9.39
C SER A 391 33.75 12.06 8.00
N GLU A 392 33.39 10.77 7.92
CA GLU A 392 33.13 10.06 6.66
C GLU A 392 31.89 10.55 5.92
N THR A 393 30.93 11.18 6.62
CA THR A 393 29.70 11.71 6.03
C THR A 393 29.96 13.00 5.27
N SER A 394 29.18 13.27 4.22
CA SER A 394 29.19 14.59 3.56
C SER A 394 28.76 15.68 4.54
N ILE A 395 29.60 16.70 4.70
CA ILE A 395 29.29 17.88 5.52
C ILE A 395 29.18 19.17 4.69
N PHE A 396 29.69 19.20 3.45
CA PHE A 396 29.77 20.46 2.67
C PHE A 396 28.40 21.00 2.27
N ASP A 397 27.42 20.13 2.12
CA ASP A 397 26.02 20.49 1.88
C ASP A 397 25.42 21.31 3.04
N VAL A 398 25.92 21.14 4.27
CA VAL A 398 25.46 21.85 5.47
C VAL A 398 26.43 22.95 5.89
N LEU A 399 27.74 22.72 5.75
CA LEU A 399 28.82 23.59 6.23
C LEU A 399 28.72 25.01 5.68
N HIS A 400 28.36 25.17 4.41
CA HIS A 400 28.28 26.47 3.75
C HIS A 400 27.24 27.41 4.40
N SER A 401 26.20 26.86 5.02
CA SER A 401 25.20 27.65 5.75
C SER A 401 25.81 28.40 6.94
N PHE A 402 26.92 27.92 7.51
CA PHE A 402 27.60 28.55 8.64
C PHE A 402 28.54 29.70 8.27
N TYR A 403 28.80 29.93 6.98
CA TYR A 403 29.64 31.07 6.54
C TYR A 403 28.99 32.42 6.85
N PHE A 404 27.66 32.43 6.96
CA PHE A 404 26.87 33.62 7.25
C PHE A 404 26.24 33.58 8.64
N HIS A 405 26.76 32.73 9.53
CA HIS A 405 26.24 32.60 10.89
C HIS A 405 26.37 33.93 11.68
N PRO A 406 25.41 34.29 12.56
CA PRO A 406 25.47 35.52 13.35
C PRO A 406 26.67 35.56 14.31
N ASN A 407 27.07 34.42 14.86
CA ASN A 407 28.27 34.31 15.69
C ASN A 407 29.54 34.29 14.82
N ILE A 408 30.38 35.30 14.99
CA ILE A 408 31.65 35.49 14.27
C ILE A 408 32.60 34.29 14.44
N GLN A 409 32.70 33.74 15.64
CA GLN A 409 33.61 32.61 15.91
C GLN A 409 33.15 31.32 15.24
N VAL A 410 31.82 31.16 15.05
CA VAL A 410 31.27 30.04 14.26
C VAL A 410 31.65 30.22 12.79
N ARG A 411 31.61 31.44 12.24
CA ARG A 411 32.06 31.71 10.86
C ARG A 411 33.53 31.35 10.66
N GLN A 412 34.41 31.78 11.56
CA GLN A 412 35.83 31.43 11.54
C GLN A 412 36.05 29.92 11.62
N SER A 413 35.39 29.25 12.58
CA SER A 413 35.50 27.79 12.73
C SER A 413 34.99 27.04 11.49
N ALA A 414 33.90 27.49 10.87
CA ALA A 414 33.36 26.89 9.65
C ALA A 414 34.34 27.02 8.46
N LEU A 415 34.96 28.18 8.29
CA LEU A 415 35.98 28.39 7.27
C LEU A 415 37.22 27.52 7.51
N GLU A 416 37.66 27.38 8.76
CA GLU A 416 38.79 26.51 9.10
C GLU A 416 38.48 25.04 8.84
N VAL A 417 37.30 24.56 9.25
CA VAL A 417 36.86 23.18 8.96
C VAL A 417 36.80 22.95 7.46
N TYR A 418 36.31 23.91 6.67
CA TYR A 418 36.31 23.82 5.22
C TYR A 418 37.72 23.66 4.66
N VAL A 419 38.66 24.52 5.04
CA VAL A 419 40.05 24.45 4.56
C VAL A 419 40.70 23.13 4.98
N ARG A 420 40.66 22.78 6.26
CA ARG A 420 41.29 21.57 6.77
C ARG A 420 40.73 20.28 6.16
N ARG A 421 39.42 20.27 5.85
CA ARG A 421 38.78 19.10 5.24
C ARG A 421 39.02 19.03 3.74
N SER A 422 38.92 20.15 3.01
CA SER A 422 39.18 20.21 1.57
C SER A 422 40.62 19.85 1.23
N TYR A 423 41.56 20.21 2.11
CA TYR A 423 42.99 19.96 1.95
C TYR A 423 43.52 18.88 2.92
N ILE A 424 42.68 17.92 3.31
CA ILE A 424 43.04 16.85 4.28
C ILE A 424 44.25 16.00 3.84
N SER A 425 44.51 15.92 2.53
CA SER A 425 45.64 15.19 1.95
C SER A 425 46.92 16.00 1.83
N TYR A 426 46.90 17.29 2.20
CA TYR A 426 48.03 18.21 2.13
C TYR A 426 48.54 18.56 3.53
N ASP A 427 49.83 18.88 3.62
CA ASP A 427 50.43 19.32 4.88
C ASP A 427 50.17 20.83 5.07
N LEU A 428 49.12 21.16 5.82
CA LEU A 428 48.77 22.54 6.17
C LEU A 428 49.78 23.11 7.20
N THR A 429 50.50 24.17 6.84
CA THR A 429 51.54 24.79 7.68
C THR A 429 51.00 25.91 8.56
N SER A 430 50.06 26.69 8.03
CA SER A 430 49.48 27.83 8.73
C SER A 430 48.04 28.06 8.28
N ILE A 431 47.20 28.46 9.22
CA ILE A 431 45.83 28.93 9.00
C ILE A 431 45.66 30.17 9.87
N GLN A 432 45.26 31.28 9.26
CA GLN A 432 45.07 32.57 9.90
C GLN A 432 43.70 33.13 9.53
N HIS A 433 42.95 33.56 10.55
CA HIS A 433 41.64 34.19 10.39
C HIS A 433 41.80 35.71 10.38
N GLY A 434 41.10 36.38 9.47
CA GLY A 434 41.09 37.84 9.35
C GLY A 434 39.71 38.38 9.01
N PHE A 435 39.56 39.70 9.04
CA PHE A 435 38.35 40.40 8.61
C PHE A 435 38.69 41.49 7.62
N LEU A 436 37.88 41.61 6.57
CA LEU A 436 37.91 42.75 5.67
C LEU A 436 37.19 43.95 6.31
N SER A 437 37.41 45.14 5.76
CA SER A 437 36.84 46.40 6.26
C SER A 437 35.31 46.44 6.24
N ASP A 438 34.67 45.59 5.45
CA ASP A 438 33.22 45.41 5.34
C ASP A 438 32.65 44.41 6.37
N GLY A 439 33.49 43.80 7.21
CA GLY A 439 33.12 42.78 8.19
C GLY A 439 33.09 41.36 7.66
N THR A 440 33.49 41.14 6.40
CA THR A 440 33.58 39.80 5.80
C THR A 440 34.72 38.99 6.44
N CYS A 441 34.42 37.76 6.87
CA CYS A 441 35.41 36.85 7.45
C CYS A 441 36.30 36.27 6.34
N THR A 442 37.61 36.26 6.55
CA THR A 442 38.60 35.71 5.62
C THR A 442 39.47 34.68 6.31
N VAL A 443 39.94 33.69 5.55
CA VAL A 443 40.91 32.70 6.01
C VAL A 443 42.07 32.66 5.02
N GLN A 444 43.28 32.86 5.53
CA GLN A 444 44.52 32.70 4.77
C GLN A 444 45.20 31.42 5.26
N PHE A 445 45.60 30.55 4.33
CA PHE A 445 46.28 29.31 4.66
C PHE A 445 47.47 29.05 3.74
N SER A 446 48.44 28.28 4.22
CA SER A 446 49.59 27.81 3.45
C SER A 446 49.72 26.31 3.61
N LEU A 447 50.12 25.63 2.55
CA LEU A 447 50.23 24.18 2.51
C LEU A 447 51.44 23.73 1.68
N TYR A 448 51.92 22.52 1.96
CA TYR A 448 52.84 21.80 1.09
C TYR A 448 52.13 20.66 0.37
N LEU A 449 52.60 20.36 -0.84
CA LEU A 449 52.21 19.16 -1.56
C LEU A 449 52.70 17.92 -0.82
N PRO A 450 51.92 16.83 -0.75
CA PRO A 450 52.36 15.60 -0.11
C PRO A 450 53.57 14.99 -0.84
N LEU A 451 54.40 14.20 -0.14
CA LEU A 451 55.67 13.66 -0.67
C LEU A 451 55.50 12.86 -1.97
N ASN A 452 54.33 12.27 -2.17
CA ASN A 452 54.00 11.44 -3.32
C ASN A 452 53.33 12.23 -4.47
N HIS A 453 53.24 13.56 -4.37
CA HIS A 453 52.61 14.38 -5.39
C HIS A 453 53.55 14.53 -6.60
N PRO A 454 53.07 14.31 -7.85
CA PRO A 454 53.92 14.29 -9.05
C PRO A 454 54.63 15.61 -9.35
N ASN A 455 54.15 16.72 -8.79
CA ASN A 455 54.67 18.07 -9.00
C ASN A 455 55.29 18.71 -7.73
N ARG A 456 55.69 17.90 -6.72
CA ARG A 456 56.34 18.42 -5.52
C ARG A 456 57.79 18.83 -5.76
#